data_AF-A0A396HHT1-F1
#
_entry.id   AF-A0A396HHT1-F1
#
_cell.length_a   1.000
_cell.length_b   1.000
_cell.length_c   1.000
_cell.angle_alpha   90.00
_cell.angle_beta   90.00
_cell.angle_gamma   90.00
#
_symmetry.space_group_name_H-M   'P 1'
#
loop_
_entity.id
_entity.type
_entity.pdbx_description
1 polymer ?
#
loop_
_entity_poly.entity_id
_entity_poly.type
_entity_poly.pdbx_seq_one_letter_code
_entity_poly.pdbx_strand_id
1 'polypeptide(L)'
;MHPIYKLLHPHLRYTLQINALGREILISSYGVIESTFFTKKYSMELSSVAYDKLWQFDLQGLPNDLLHRGMAVEDPSAQHGLKLAIEVYLPNILLV
;
A
#
# COMPACT_ATOMS: atom_id res chain seq x y z
N MET A 1 -5.12 30.32 1.87
CA MET A 1 -5.27 28.96 1.31
C MET A 1 -3.89 28.33 1.14
N HIS A 2 -3.61 27.21 1.81
CA HIS A 2 -2.30 26.56 1.76
C HIS A 2 -2.14 25.72 0.48
N PRO A 3 -1.01 25.80 -0.25
CA PRO A 3 -0.82 25.05 -1.50
C PRO A 3 -0.83 23.53 -1.29
N ILE A 4 -0.24 23.02 -0.20
CA ILE A 4 -0.27 21.58 0.15
C ILE A 4 -1.71 21.07 0.31
N TYR A 5 -2.61 21.87 0.91
CA TYR A 5 -4.00 21.47 1.04
C TYR A 5 -4.64 21.25 -0.33
N LYS A 6 -4.43 22.18 -1.28
CA LYS A 6 -4.98 22.05 -2.64
C LYS A 6 -4.46 20.81 -3.37
N LEU A 7 -3.17 20.49 -3.18
CA LEU A 7 -2.55 19.32 -3.77
C LEU A 7 -3.14 18.03 -3.21
N LEU A 8 -3.24 17.89 -1.88
CA LEU A 8 -3.63 16.63 -1.23
C LEU A 8 -5.15 16.40 -1.17
N HIS A 9 -5.96 17.47 -1.17
CA HIS A 9 -7.41 17.38 -1.00
C HIS A 9 -8.11 16.37 -1.92
N PRO A 10 -7.88 16.34 -3.25
CA PRO A 10 -8.52 15.35 -4.12
C PRO A 10 -8.10 13.91 -3.82
N HIS A 11 -6.87 13.69 -3.33
CA HIS A 11 -6.32 12.35 -3.04
C HIS A 11 -6.82 11.75 -1.72
N LEU A 12 -7.37 12.56 -0.82
CA LEU A 12 -7.91 12.13 0.47
C LEU A 12 -9.45 12.07 0.50
N ARG A 13 -10.08 12.28 -0.66
CA ARG A 13 -11.54 12.32 -0.78
C ARG A 13 -12.13 10.98 -0.34
N TYR A 14 -13.06 11.04 0.61
CA TYR A 14 -13.79 9.90 1.19
C TYR A 14 -12.96 8.87 1.98
N THR A 15 -11.63 9.00 2.08
CA THR A 15 -10.78 8.05 2.82
C THR A 15 -11.24 7.87 4.27
N LEU A 16 -11.60 8.95 4.96
CA LEU A 16 -12.09 8.86 6.34
C LEU A 16 -13.48 8.22 6.45
N GLN A 17 -14.36 8.50 5.48
CA GLN A 17 -15.73 7.97 5.47
C GLN A 17 -15.72 6.45 5.26
N ILE A 18 -14.97 5.97 4.26
CA ILE A 18 -14.89 4.52 4.01
C ILE A 18 -14.17 3.80 5.15
N ASN A 19 -13.15 4.41 5.77
CA ASN A 19 -12.47 3.82 6.93
C ASN A 19 -13.38 3.74 8.17
N ALA A 20 -14.31 4.70 8.35
CA ALA A 20 -15.30 4.64 9.41
C ALA A 20 -16.27 3.47 9.20
N LEU A 21 -16.82 3.33 7.99
CA LEU A 21 -17.68 2.19 7.62
C LEU A 21 -16.93 0.86 7.74
N GLY A 22 -15.65 0.84 7.36
CA GLY A 22 -14.79 -0.32 7.52
C GLY A 22 -14.66 -0.74 8.99
N ARG A 23 -14.45 0.21 9.91
CA ARG A 23 -14.40 -0.08 11.35
C ARG A 23 -15.73 -0.56 11.93
N GLU A 24 -16.85 -0.17 11.35
CA GLU A 24 -18.18 -0.54 11.82
C GLU A 24 -18.61 -1.93 11.34
N ILE A 25 -18.39 -2.24 10.06
CA ILE A 25 -18.99 -3.41 9.39
C ILE A 25 -17.94 -4.44 8.95
N LEU A 26 -16.74 -3.99 8.56
CA LEU A 26 -15.74 -4.84 7.90
C LEU A 26 -14.79 -5.50 8.90
N ILE A 27 -14.10 -4.70 9.71
CA ILE A 27 -13.02 -5.13 10.62
C ILE A 27 -13.41 -5.07 12.10
N SER A 28 -14.67 -4.78 12.41
CA SER A 28 -15.24 -4.89 13.76
C SER A 28 -15.29 -6.34 14.24
N SER A 29 -15.50 -6.52 15.54
CA SER A 29 -15.77 -7.85 16.08
C SER A 29 -17.04 -8.43 15.47
N TYR A 30 -16.98 -9.70 15.06
CA TYR A 30 -18.02 -10.38 14.27
C TYR A 30 -18.32 -9.73 12.90
N GLY A 31 -17.48 -8.79 12.45
CA GLY A 31 -17.56 -8.17 11.13
C GLY A 31 -17.26 -9.15 10.00
N VAL A 32 -17.32 -8.65 8.77
CA VAL A 32 -17.13 -9.47 7.56
C VAL A 32 -15.77 -10.17 7.55
N ILE A 33 -14.68 -9.49 7.91
CA ILE A 33 -13.34 -10.10 7.89
C ILE A 33 -13.25 -11.20 8.95
N GLU A 34 -13.71 -10.96 10.17
CA GLU A 34 -13.64 -11.95 11.25
C GLU A 34 -14.47 -13.21 10.95
N SER A 35 -15.61 -13.05 10.27
CA SER A 35 -16.53 -14.15 9.95
C SER A 35 -16.13 -14.96 8.72
N THR A 36 -15.36 -14.39 7.79
CA THR A 36 -15.05 -15.02 6.50
C THR A 36 -13.59 -15.40 6.30
N PHE A 37 -12.65 -14.73 6.97
CA PHE A 37 -11.22 -15.03 6.85
C PHE A 37 -10.80 -16.10 7.87
N PHE A 38 -9.84 -16.94 7.46
CA PHE A 38 -9.31 -18.02 8.30
C PHE A 38 -8.74 -17.53 9.65
N THR A 39 -8.19 -16.30 9.68
CA THR A 39 -7.59 -15.67 10.87
C THR A 39 -8.61 -15.28 11.94
N LYS A 40 -9.91 -15.18 11.60
CA LYS A 40 -11.00 -14.84 12.53
C LYS A 40 -10.64 -13.66 13.43
N LYS A 41 -10.83 -13.79 14.76
CA LYS A 41 -10.56 -12.75 15.77
C LYS A 41 -9.13 -12.21 15.77
N TYR A 42 -8.17 -12.93 15.18
CA TYR A 42 -6.76 -12.51 15.09
C TYR A 42 -6.45 -11.67 13.83
N SER A 43 -7.43 -11.41 12.96
CA SER A 43 -7.20 -10.69 11.69
C SER A 43 -6.64 -9.28 11.89
N MET A 44 -7.14 -8.53 12.89
CA MET A 44 -6.63 -7.20 13.20
C MET A 44 -5.28 -7.22 13.91
N GLU A 45 -5.01 -8.26 14.71
CA GLU A 45 -3.69 -8.43 15.34
C GLU A 45 -2.61 -8.68 14.28
N LEU A 46 -2.91 -9.52 13.29
CA LEU A 46 -1.98 -9.83 12.20
C LEU A 46 -1.54 -8.57 11.44
N SER A 47 -2.48 -7.68 11.10
CA SER A 47 -2.14 -6.42 10.41
C SER A 47 -1.39 -5.45 11.33
N SER A 48 -1.67 -5.44 12.63
CA SER A 48 -0.91 -4.65 13.60
C SER A 48 0.54 -5.12 13.74
N VAL A 49 0.77 -6.44 13.76
CA VAL A 49 2.13 -7.01 13.81
C VAL A 49 2.88 -6.71 12.51
N ALA A 50 2.21 -6.82 11.36
CA ALA A 50 2.79 -6.46 10.07
C ALA A 50 3.17 -4.97 10.02
N TYR A 51 2.33 -4.09 10.57
CA TYR A 51 2.64 -2.67 10.67
C TYR A 51 3.87 -2.41 11.54
N ASP A 52 3.96 -3.04 12.72
CA ASP A 52 5.11 -2.87 13.63
C ASP A 52 6.42 -3.44 13.06
N LYS A 53 6.35 -4.58 12.35
CA LYS A 53 7.55 -5.33 11.95
C LYS A 53 8.02 -5.08 10.52
N LEU A 54 7.11 -4.73 9.61
CA LEU A 54 7.39 -4.74 8.17
C LEU A 54 7.20 -3.37 7.52
N TRP A 55 6.31 -2.51 8.04
CA TRP A 55 5.99 -1.26 7.38
C TRP A 55 7.08 -0.20 7.59
N GLN A 56 7.57 0.38 6.49
CA GLN A 56 8.52 1.50 6.49
C GLN A 56 8.14 2.49 5.38
N PHE A 57 8.12 3.79 5.70
CA PHE A 57 7.61 4.82 4.79
C PHE A 57 8.47 5.00 3.53
N ASP A 58 9.79 4.90 3.67
CA ASP A 58 10.76 4.98 2.58
C ASP A 58 10.59 3.86 1.53
N LEU A 59 9.98 2.74 1.92
CA LEU A 59 9.67 1.62 1.03
C LEU A 59 8.29 1.72 0.36
N GLN A 60 7.47 2.74 0.65
CA GLN A 60 6.13 2.85 0.05
C GLN A 60 6.17 3.41 -1.38
N GLY A 61 7.28 4.03 -1.79
CA GLY A 61 7.51 4.42 -3.18
C GLY A 61 7.83 3.20 -4.02
N LEU A 62 7.13 3.04 -5.14
CA LEU A 62 7.29 1.87 -6.03
C LEU A 62 8.75 1.56 -6.41
N PRO A 63 9.61 2.53 -6.75
CA PRO A 63 11.02 2.26 -7.06
C PRO A 63 11.76 1.55 -5.91
N ASN A 64 11.59 2.06 -4.68
CA ASN A 64 12.27 1.52 -3.50
C ASN A 64 11.70 0.16 -3.09
N ASP A 65 10.38 -0.04 -3.20
CA ASP A 65 9.74 -1.34 -2.98
C ASP A 65 10.31 -2.41 -3.93
N LEU A 66 10.44 -2.09 -5.22
CA LEU A 66 10.95 -3.03 -6.22
C LEU A 66 12.41 -3.41 -5.97
N LEU A 67 13.26 -2.44 -5.64
CA LEU A 67 14.65 -2.69 -5.26
C LEU A 67 14.73 -3.54 -3.99
N HIS A 68 13.97 -3.19 -2.95
CA HIS A 68 13.97 -3.89 -1.67
C HIS A 68 13.55 -5.36 -1.81
N ARG A 69 12.57 -5.66 -2.69
CA ARG A 69 12.12 -7.03 -2.96
C ARG A 69 12.99 -7.80 -3.96
N GLY A 70 14.06 -7.19 -4.50
CA GLY A 70 14.91 -7.80 -5.52
C GLY A 70 14.20 -7.96 -6.88
N MET A 71 13.16 -7.16 -7.13
CA MET A 71 12.37 -7.17 -8.36
C MET A 71 12.85 -6.17 -9.41
N ALA A 72 13.84 -5.35 -9.07
CA ALA A 72 14.53 -4.45 -9.98
C ALA A 72 16.00 -4.29 -9.58
N VAL A 73 16.81 -3.80 -10.51
CA VAL A 73 18.16 -3.30 -10.29
C VAL A 73 18.27 -1.87 -10.82
N GLU A 74 19.15 -1.08 -10.23
CA GLU A 74 19.45 0.25 -10.74
C GLU A 74 20.06 0.16 -12.15
N ASP A 75 19.51 0.95 -13.07
CA ASP A 75 19.98 1.06 -14.45
C ASP A 75 19.86 2.51 -14.90
N PRO A 76 20.97 3.29 -14.88
CA PRO A 76 20.97 4.68 -15.32
C PRO A 76 20.60 4.88 -16.80
N SER A 77 20.65 3.82 -17.61
CA SER A 77 20.26 3.88 -19.03
C SER A 77 18.76 3.67 -19.24
N ALA A 78 18.05 3.16 -18.23
CA ALA A 78 16.61 2.96 -18.28
C ALA A 78 15.86 4.26 -17.99
N GLN A 79 14.68 4.43 -18.61
CA GLN A 79 13.85 5.65 -18.52
C GLN A 79 13.54 6.08 -17.07
N HIS A 80 13.37 5.11 -16.17
CA HIS A 80 13.00 5.33 -14.77
C HIS A 80 14.14 5.01 -13.80
N GLY A 81 15.38 4.88 -14.29
CA GLY A 81 16.55 4.54 -13.48
C GLY A 81 16.58 3.10 -12.96
N LEU A 82 15.65 2.25 -13.42
CA LEU A 82 15.48 0.87 -12.95
C LEU A 82 15.28 -0.08 -14.12
N LYS A 83 15.88 -1.27 -14.02
CA LYS A 83 15.60 -2.42 -14.86
C LYS A 83 14.89 -3.50 -14.04
N LEU A 84 13.70 -3.90 -14.48
CA LEU A 84 12.91 -4.93 -13.80
C LEU A 84 13.53 -6.32 -13.96
N ALA A 85 13.44 -7.14 -12.91
CA ALA A 85 13.86 -8.54 -12.94
C ALA A 85 12.94 -9.41 -13.81
N ILE A 86 11.67 -8.99 -13.97
CA ILE A 86 10.68 -9.64 -14.83
C ILE A 86 10.15 -8.58 -15.80
N GLU A 87 10.49 -8.69 -17.08
CA GLU A 87 10.14 -7.69 -18.09
C GLU A 87 8.62 -7.62 -18.37
N VAL A 88 7.87 -8.68 -18.06
CA VAL A 88 6.42 -8.78 -18.30
C VAL A 88 5.57 -8.38 -17.09
N TYR A 89 6.17 -7.79 -16.04
CA TYR A 89 5.51 -7.50 -14.75
C TYR A 89 4.47 -6.35 -14.81
N LEU A 90 3.83 -6.14 -15.97
CA LEU A 90 2.94 -5.05 -16.40
C LEU A 90 3.69 -3.92 -17.12
N PRO A 91 3.32 -3.60 -18.39
CA PRO A 91 4.10 -2.72 -19.27
C PRO A 91 4.23 -1.26 -18.82
N ASN A 92 3.52 -0.83 -17.76
CA ASN A 92 3.40 0.57 -17.36
C ASN A 92 3.51 0.80 -15.85
N ILE A 93 4.04 -0.15 -15.09
CA ILE A 93 3.98 -0.07 -13.62
C ILE A 93 4.73 1.13 -13.04
N LEU A 94 5.79 1.59 -13.72
CA LEU A 94 6.64 2.73 -13.29
C LEU A 94 6.08 4.12 -13.67
N LEU A 95 4.87 4.19 -14.25
CA LEU A 95 4.21 5.45 -14.63
C LEU A 95 3.30 6.03 -13.54
N VAL A 96 3.20 5.37 -12.37
CA VAL A 96 2.33 5.77 -11.25
C VAL A 96 3.14 6.45 -10.15
#